data_AF-A0A067E4J3-F1
#
_entry.id   AF-A0A067E4J3-F1
#
_cell.length_a   1.000
_cell.length_b   1.000
_cell.length_c   1.000
_cell.angle_alpha   90.00
_cell.angle_beta   90.00
_cell.angle_gamma   90.00
#
_symmetry.space_group_name_H-M   'P 1'
#
loop_
_entity.id
_entity.type
_entity.pdbx_description
1 polymer ?
#
loop_
_entity_poly.entity_id
_entity_poly.type
_entity_poly.pdbx_seq_one_letter_code
_entity_poly.pdbx_strand_id
1 'polypeptide(L)'
;GGLGGAQAFAKSEKLVNMLKKQKESNRPYGAICASPALVLEPHGLLKGKKATAFPAMCNKLSDQSEIENRVVVDGNLITSRGPGTSMEFALAIVEKFFGRNKALELAKILLLSCT
;
A
#
# COMPACT_ATOMS: atom_id res chain seq x y z
N GLY A 1 7.72 -0.02 -4.40
CA GLY A 1 7.65 1.31 -5.05
C GLY A 1 8.72 1.44 -6.10
N GLY A 2 8.98 2.69 -6.57
CA GLY A 2 9.93 3.00 -7.65
C GLY A 2 9.42 2.55 -9.03
N LEU A 3 9.63 3.35 -10.08
CA LEU A 3 9.13 3.02 -11.42
C LEU A 3 9.75 1.74 -11.97
N GLY A 4 11.08 1.69 -12.10
CA GLY A 4 11.78 0.49 -12.59
C GLY A 4 11.57 -0.73 -11.70
N GLY A 5 11.58 -0.54 -10.38
CA GLY A 5 11.29 -1.61 -9.41
C GLY A 5 9.88 -2.17 -9.55
N ALA A 6 8.86 -1.31 -9.63
CA ALA A 6 7.47 -1.75 -9.82
C ALA A 6 7.26 -2.48 -11.16
N GLN A 7 7.91 -2.05 -12.24
CA GLN A 7 7.88 -2.76 -13.51
C GLN A 7 8.54 -4.14 -13.42
N ALA A 8 9.68 -4.27 -12.72
CA ALA A 8 10.32 -5.55 -12.48
C ALA A 8 9.45 -6.46 -11.60
N PHE A 9 8.83 -5.92 -10.56
CA PHE A 9 7.91 -6.64 -9.67
C PHE A 9 6.68 -7.17 -10.42
N ALA A 10 6.09 -6.36 -11.31
CA ALA A 10 4.94 -6.76 -12.11
C ALA A 10 5.24 -7.95 -13.04
N LYS A 11 6.49 -8.09 -13.49
CA LYS A 11 6.94 -9.20 -14.34
C LYS A 11 7.41 -10.43 -13.56
N SER A 12 7.53 -10.33 -12.23
CA SER A 12 7.98 -11.44 -11.40
C SER A 12 6.81 -12.34 -11.02
N GLU A 13 6.65 -13.45 -11.74
CA GLU A 13 5.62 -14.45 -11.43
C GLU A 13 5.70 -14.95 -9.98
N LYS A 14 6.92 -15.16 -9.47
CA LYS A 14 7.15 -15.56 -8.08
C LYS A 14 6.51 -14.57 -7.10
N LEU A 15 6.78 -13.28 -7.26
CA LEU A 15 6.24 -12.24 -6.38
C LEU A 15 4.72 -12.12 -6.52
N VAL A 16 4.21 -12.10 -7.75
CA VAL A 16 2.77 -12.00 -8.01
C VAL A 16 2.02 -13.17 -7.39
N ASN A 17 2.53 -14.40 -7.52
CA ASN A 17 1.93 -15.58 -6.92
C ASN A 17 1.97 -15.54 -5.39
N MET A 18 3.05 -15.02 -4.79
CA MET A 18 3.11 -14.79 -3.35
C MET A 18 2.04 -13.77 -2.89
N LEU A 19 1.85 -12.67 -3.62
CA LEU A 19 0.84 -11.66 -3.30
C LEU A 19 -0.59 -12.21 -3.43
N LYS A 20 -0.88 -13.01 -4.46
CA LYS A 20 -2.18 -13.68 -4.63
C LYS A 20 -2.46 -14.61 -3.47
N LYS A 21 -1.50 -15.48 -3.11
CA LYS A 21 -1.63 -16.37 -1.93
C LYS A 21 -1.84 -15.60 -0.63
N GLN A 22 -1.15 -14.47 -0.45
CA GLN A 22 -1.32 -13.60 0.71
C GLN A 22 -2.75 -13.04 0.81
N LYS A 23 -3.29 -12.53 -0.31
CA LYS A 23 -4.67 -12.03 -0.41
C LYS A 23 -5.69 -13.15 -0.18
N GLU A 24 -5.53 -14.29 -0.86
CA GLU A 24 -6.42 -15.47 -0.74
C GLU A 24 -6.44 -16.05 0.67
N SER A 25 -5.30 -16.01 1.37
CA SER A 25 -5.20 -16.43 2.77
C SER A 25 -5.71 -15.39 3.77
N ASN A 26 -6.35 -14.31 3.29
CA ASN A 26 -6.83 -13.19 4.08
C ASN A 26 -5.76 -12.59 5.03
N ARG A 27 -4.51 -12.49 4.55
CA ARG A 27 -3.40 -11.90 5.31
C ARG A 27 -3.12 -10.47 4.86
N PRO A 28 -2.53 -9.61 5.71
CA PRO A 28 -2.15 -8.27 5.31
C PRO A 28 -1.19 -8.26 4.11
N TYR A 29 -1.43 -7.36 3.18
CA TYR A 29 -0.58 -7.07 2.02
C TYR A 29 -0.73 -5.60 1.62
N GLY A 30 0.19 -5.10 0.80
CA GLY A 30 0.17 -3.69 0.47
C GLY A 30 1.24 -3.26 -0.51
N ALA A 31 1.13 -2.02 -0.97
CA ALA A 31 2.07 -1.41 -1.89
C ALA A 31 2.10 0.10 -1.76
N ILE A 32 3.25 0.71 -2.08
CA ILE A 32 3.44 2.16 -2.04
C ILE A 32 3.97 2.68 -3.37
N CYS A 33 3.65 3.93 -3.69
CA CYS A 33 4.16 4.66 -4.86
C CYS A 33 3.62 4.09 -6.18
N ALA A 34 4.48 3.67 -7.10
CA ALA A 34 4.05 3.12 -8.39
C ALA A 34 3.47 1.69 -8.28
N SER A 35 3.77 0.97 -7.19
CA SER A 35 3.46 -0.45 -7.07
C SER A 35 1.95 -0.79 -6.97
N PRO A 36 1.07 -0.01 -6.32
CA PRO A 36 -0.38 -0.24 -6.39
C PRO A 36 -0.89 -0.28 -7.84
N ALA A 37 -0.55 0.74 -8.63
CA ALA A 37 -0.99 0.89 -10.02
C ALA A 37 -0.31 -0.08 -11.01
N LEU A 38 0.96 -0.39 -10.82
CA LEU A 38 1.72 -1.21 -11.79
C LEU A 38 1.77 -2.70 -11.42
N VAL A 39 1.58 -3.05 -10.15
CA VAL A 39 1.65 -4.44 -9.68
C VAL A 39 0.30 -4.93 -9.20
N LEU A 40 -0.36 -4.22 -8.27
CA LEU A 40 -1.58 -4.74 -7.65
C LEU A 40 -2.78 -4.67 -8.59
N GLU A 41 -3.00 -3.52 -9.24
CA GLU A 41 -4.13 -3.30 -10.15
C GLU A 41 -4.15 -4.32 -11.30
N PRO A 42 -3.09 -4.47 -12.11
CA PRO A 42 -3.16 -5.33 -13.31
C PRO A 42 -3.27 -6.82 -12.97
N HIS A 43 -2.92 -7.22 -11.75
CA HIS A 43 -3.00 -8.60 -11.28
C HIS A 43 -4.28 -8.90 -10.49
N GLY A 44 -5.27 -7.99 -10.49
CA GLY A 44 -6.56 -8.17 -9.82
C GLY A 44 -6.48 -8.16 -8.29
N LEU A 45 -5.35 -7.70 -7.72
CA LEU A 45 -5.15 -7.65 -6.28
C LEU A 45 -5.93 -6.50 -5.64
N LEU A 46 -6.45 -5.55 -6.43
CA LEU A 46 -7.28 -4.42 -5.97
C LEU A 46 -8.78 -4.57 -6.28
N LYS A 47 -9.22 -5.69 -6.88
CA LYS A 47 -10.63 -5.88 -7.23
C LYS A 47 -11.53 -5.77 -5.99
N GLY A 48 -12.46 -4.82 -6.02
CA GLY A 48 -13.41 -4.53 -4.93
C GLY A 48 -12.75 -3.89 -3.70
N LYS A 49 -11.59 -3.25 -3.86
CA LYS A 49 -10.84 -2.59 -2.80
C LYS A 49 -10.53 -1.16 -3.18
N LYS A 50 -10.56 -0.29 -2.17
CA LYS A 50 -10.10 1.08 -2.27
C LYS A 50 -8.59 1.14 -2.10
N ALA A 51 -7.94 1.98 -2.89
CA ALA A 51 -6.49 2.12 -2.87
C ALA A 51 -6.06 3.54 -3.26
N THR A 52 -4.81 3.85 -2.93
CA THR A 52 -4.10 5.03 -3.43
C THR A 52 -2.78 4.62 -4.09
N ALA A 53 -2.19 5.51 -4.87
CA ALA A 53 -0.92 5.29 -5.56
C ALA A 53 -0.14 6.61 -5.67
N PHE A 54 1.03 6.55 -6.32
CA PHE A 54 1.74 7.77 -6.71
C PHE A 54 0.83 8.64 -7.60
N PRO A 55 0.73 9.98 -7.40
CA PRO A 55 -0.26 10.82 -8.07
C PRO A 55 -0.28 10.64 -9.61
N ALA A 56 0.89 10.59 -10.24
CA ALA A 56 1.02 10.40 -11.69
C ALA A 56 0.65 8.98 -12.19
N MET A 57 0.30 8.07 -11.29
CA MET A 57 -0.13 6.69 -11.56
C MET A 57 -1.59 6.43 -11.16
N CYS A 58 -2.25 7.38 -10.50
CA CYS A 58 -3.62 7.19 -10.00
C CYS A 58 -4.64 6.94 -11.12
N ASN A 59 -4.40 7.51 -12.31
CA ASN A 59 -5.22 7.26 -13.51
C ASN A 59 -5.20 5.80 -14.00
N LYS A 60 -4.27 4.97 -13.50
CA LYS A 60 -4.22 3.53 -13.81
C LYS A 60 -5.05 2.69 -12.85
N LEU A 61 -5.52 3.25 -11.73
CA LEU A 61 -6.43 2.55 -10.83
C LEU A 61 -7.85 2.58 -11.39
N SER A 62 -8.56 1.46 -11.27
CA SER A 62 -9.97 1.38 -11.69
C SER A 62 -10.89 2.15 -10.74
N ASP A 63 -10.61 2.09 -9.44
CA ASP A 63 -11.26 2.91 -8.41
C ASP A 63 -10.36 4.09 -8.02
N GLN A 64 -10.82 5.31 -8.29
CA GLN A 64 -10.10 6.54 -7.99
C GLN A 64 -10.65 7.29 -6.77
N SER A 65 -11.57 6.69 -6.00
CA SER A 65 -12.27 7.37 -4.90
C SER A 65 -11.38 7.80 -3.74
N GLU A 66 -10.21 7.17 -3.56
CA GLU A 66 -9.30 7.44 -2.43
C GLU A 66 -7.90 7.90 -2.85
N ILE A 67 -7.71 8.34 -4.11
CA ILE A 67 -6.38 8.62 -4.68
C ILE A 67 -5.66 9.81 -4.03
N GLU A 68 -6.39 10.69 -3.35
CA GLU A 68 -5.81 11.82 -2.63
C GLU A 68 -5.36 11.47 -1.21
N ASN A 69 -5.85 10.35 -0.66
CA ASN A 69 -5.48 9.93 0.68
C ASN A 69 -4.03 9.46 0.74
N ARG A 70 -3.31 9.91 1.77
CA ARG A 70 -1.87 9.66 1.96
C ARG A 70 -1.59 8.18 2.23
N VAL A 71 -2.48 7.54 2.99
CA VAL A 71 -2.53 6.11 3.26
C VAL A 71 -3.98 5.66 3.16
N VAL A 72 -4.22 4.50 2.54
CA VAL A 72 -5.54 3.86 2.46
C VAL A 72 -5.41 2.46 3.08
N VAL A 73 -6.26 2.19 4.07
CA VAL A 73 -6.41 0.86 4.69
C VAL A 73 -7.81 0.35 4.36
N ASP A 74 -7.89 -0.71 3.55
CA ASP A 74 -9.14 -1.39 3.21
C ASP A 74 -9.04 -2.87 3.62
N GLY A 75 -9.56 -3.19 4.80
CA GLY A 75 -9.44 -4.51 5.40
C GLY A 75 -7.96 -4.88 5.61
N ASN A 76 -7.45 -5.80 4.80
CA ASN A 76 -6.07 -6.29 4.85
C ASN A 76 -5.14 -5.65 3.80
N LEU A 77 -5.68 -4.82 2.91
CA LEU A 77 -4.89 -4.06 1.95
C LEU A 77 -4.46 -2.72 2.58
N ILE A 78 -3.17 -2.41 2.49
CA ILE A 78 -2.61 -1.11 2.88
C ILE A 78 -1.89 -0.51 1.67
N THR A 79 -2.26 0.70 1.25
CA THR A 79 -1.59 1.41 0.15
C THR A 79 -1.23 2.83 0.51
N SER A 80 -0.25 3.41 -0.20
CA SER A 80 0.22 4.78 0.06
C SER A 80 0.86 5.44 -1.16
N ARG A 81 0.96 6.77 -1.14
CA ARG A 81 1.27 7.60 -2.32
C ARG A 81 2.74 7.65 -2.72
N GLY A 82 3.70 7.76 -1.82
CA GLY A 82 5.09 8.00 -2.24
C GLY A 82 6.10 8.16 -1.11
N PRO A 83 7.33 8.62 -1.41
CA PRO A 83 8.36 8.82 -0.39
C PRO A 83 7.91 9.70 0.78
N GLY A 84 7.19 10.80 0.48
CA GLY A 84 6.67 11.73 1.50
C GLY A 84 5.54 11.18 2.37
N THR A 85 5.03 9.97 2.11
CA THR A 85 4.01 9.27 2.91
C THR A 85 4.53 7.94 3.45
N SER A 86 5.82 7.64 3.27
CA SER A 86 6.42 6.35 3.61
C SER A 86 6.40 6.05 5.11
N MET A 87 6.60 7.06 5.95
CA MET A 87 6.54 6.91 7.40
C MET A 87 5.11 6.64 7.90
N GLU A 88 4.12 7.37 7.38
CA GLU A 88 2.70 7.13 7.69
C GLU A 88 2.25 5.73 7.23
N PHE A 89 2.70 5.30 6.06
CA PHE A 89 2.47 3.95 5.56
C PHE A 89 3.07 2.89 6.49
N ALA A 90 4.30 3.08 6.96
CA ALA A 90 4.94 2.18 7.89
C ALA A 90 4.19 2.13 9.24
N LEU A 91 3.74 3.28 9.75
CA LEU A 91 2.94 3.36 10.98
C LEU A 91 1.58 2.67 10.82
N ALA A 92 0.92 2.78 9.68
CA ALA A 92 -0.32 2.05 9.40
C ALA A 92 -0.11 0.52 9.38
N ILE A 93 1.06 0.06 8.89
CA ILE A 93 1.44 -1.36 9.00
C ILE A 93 1.64 -1.74 10.47
N VAL A 94 2.37 -0.93 11.26
CA VAL A 94 2.54 -1.19 12.69
C VAL A 94 1.19 -1.26 13.41
N GLU A 95 0.29 -0.32 13.15
CA GLU A 95 -1.05 -0.31 13.74
C GLU A 95 -1.83 -1.57 13.37
N LYS A 96 -1.74 -2.03 12.12
CA LYS A 96 -2.39 -3.26 11.66
C LYS A 96 -1.92 -4.52 12.40
N PHE A 97 -0.65 -4.60 12.77
CA PHE A 97 -0.06 -5.79 13.38
C PHE A 97 0.04 -5.74 14.91
N PHE A 98 0.28 -4.55 15.48
CA PHE A 98 0.59 -4.37 16.90
C PHE A 98 -0.39 -3.43 17.61
N GLY A 99 -1.38 -2.90 16.89
CA GLY A 99 -2.38 -1.99 17.42
C GLY A 99 -1.91 -0.54 17.52
N ARG A 100 -2.90 0.33 17.71
CA ARG A 100 -2.74 1.80 17.69
C ARG A 100 -1.73 2.30 18.71
N ASN A 101 -1.70 1.75 19.92
CA ASN A 101 -0.80 2.21 20.98
C ASN A 101 0.67 2.10 20.57
N LYS A 102 1.07 0.99 19.94
CA LYS A 102 2.44 0.80 19.46
C LYS A 102 2.77 1.75 18.30
N ALA A 103 1.82 1.99 17.39
CA ALA A 103 2.01 2.97 16.32
C ALA A 103 2.20 4.39 16.88
N LEU A 104 1.39 4.82 17.86
CA LEU A 104 1.52 6.13 18.51
C LEU A 104 2.85 6.28 19.27
N GLU A 105 3.30 5.22 19.95
CA GLU A 105 4.60 5.18 20.62
C GLU A 105 5.75 5.41 19.61
N LEU A 106 5.76 4.66 18.50
CA LEU A 106 6.79 4.81 17.47
C LEU A 106 6.71 6.16 16.75
N ALA A 107 5.51 6.67 16.48
CA ALA A 107 5.33 7.98 15.88
C ALA A 107 5.95 9.11 16.72
N LYS A 108 5.78 9.05 18.06
CA LYS A 108 6.42 9.99 18.99
C LYS A 108 7.95 9.93 18.92
N ILE A 109 8.52 8.73 18.85
CA ILE A 109 9.98 8.53 18.74
C ILE A 109 10.51 9.09 17.41
N LEU A 110 9.73 8.94 16.33
CA LEU A 110 10.05 9.43 14.99
C LEU A 110 9.75 10.94 14.80
N LEU A 111 9.26 11.63 15.83
CA LEU A 111 8.82 13.04 15.77
C LEU A 111 7.76 13.29 14.69
N LEU A 112 6.90 12.31 14.46
CA LEU A 112 5.79 12.39 13.52
C LEU A 112 4.52 12.80 14.26
N SER A 113 3.84 13.82 13.75
CA SER A 113 2.50 14.18 14.19
C SER A 113 1.54 13.05 13.84
N CYS A 114 0.84 12.50 14.83
CA CYS A 114 -0.27 11.58 14.59
C CYS A 114 -1.51 12.41 14.21
N THR A 115 -1.88 12.38 12.93
CA THR A 115 -3.19 12.86 12.43
C THR A 115 -4.18 11.71 12.36
#